data_AF-A0A6P2UZA2-F1
#
_entry.id   AF-A0A6P2UZA2-F1
#
_cell.length_a   1.000
_cell.length_b   1.000
_cell.length_c   1.000
_cell.angle_alpha   90.00
_cell.angle_beta   90.00
_cell.angle_gamma   90.00
#
_symmetry.space_group_name_H-M   'P 1'
#
loop_
_entity.id
_entity.type
_entity.pdbx_description
1 polymer ?
#
loop_
_entity_poly.entity_id
_entity_poly.type
_entity_poly.pdbx_seq_one_letter_code
_entity_poly.pdbx_strand_id
1 'polypeptide(L)'
;MLIRLREIFKLMWVGLFIFLQSLQAIAAEWNPVIEGRWEVESVHLNADAEWTPSYGWNDPRLVGRLFVFKKNQIWTDAPENQSCAEINSKTSQTSLRELISSSMSGFGNPAINATEKNYKIDIPGSTAVDVIRVFCGAQPWQGSLGASNKESGAWMFSPSSGKLLLRWYGETILTLKRVRDNAKPNPSFNCNKAKSEVEMEICGSYELSSFDKSVATSFSQLIEQRKSAGESLGDAIGQQREWLSKRNLCGKDATCILDAMKAQLLKLDGMGRN
;
A
#
# COMPACT_ATOMS: atom_id res chain seq x y z
N MET A 1 6.86 88.67 -25.55
CA MET A 1 8.30 88.33 -25.59
C MET A 1 8.44 86.98 -24.88
N LEU A 2 8.12 85.88 -25.58
CA LEU A 2 9.04 85.00 -26.32
C LEU A 2 10.01 84.26 -25.38
N ILE A 3 10.19 82.93 -25.63
CA ILE A 3 11.24 82.03 -25.07
C ILE A 3 10.75 81.34 -23.76
N ARG A 4 10.46 80.03 -23.61
CA ARG A 4 10.80 78.81 -24.36
C ARG A 4 9.72 77.72 -24.19
N LEU A 5 9.12 77.31 -25.30
CA LEU A 5 8.32 76.10 -25.42
C LEU A 5 9.23 74.98 -25.98
N ARG A 6 10.29 74.61 -25.24
CA ARG A 6 11.26 73.60 -25.69
C ARG A 6 12.08 73.10 -24.51
N GLU A 7 11.49 72.28 -23.64
CA GLU A 7 12.17 71.34 -22.71
C GLU A 7 11.11 70.52 -21.91
N ILE A 8 10.06 70.00 -22.56
CA ILE A 8 9.15 69.00 -21.91
C ILE A 8 9.28 67.62 -22.58
N PHE A 9 10.13 67.50 -23.60
CA PHE A 9 10.35 66.25 -24.34
C PHE A 9 11.59 65.46 -23.89
N LYS A 10 11.99 65.61 -22.63
CA LYS A 10 13.11 64.88 -21.99
C LYS A 10 12.83 64.56 -20.51
N LEU A 11 11.68 63.95 -20.25
CA LEU A 11 11.53 62.99 -19.16
C LEU A 11 11.05 61.71 -19.84
N MET A 12 11.90 61.09 -20.67
CA MET A 12 12.73 59.97 -20.23
C MET A 12 12.01 59.14 -19.15
N TRP A 13 11.17 58.21 -19.61
CA TRP A 13 11.39 56.77 -19.40
C TRP A 13 11.91 56.40 -18.00
N VAL A 14 11.17 56.77 -16.96
CA VAL A 14 11.42 56.27 -15.61
C VAL A 14 10.08 55.81 -15.05
N GLY A 15 9.96 54.49 -14.85
CA GLY A 15 8.92 53.93 -14.00
C GLY A 15 7.89 53.02 -14.66
N LEU A 16 8.31 52.08 -15.52
CA LEU A 16 7.48 50.90 -15.80
C LEU A 16 8.32 49.61 -15.73
N PHE A 17 8.96 49.38 -14.59
CA PHE A 17 9.37 48.03 -14.20
C PHE A 17 8.24 47.41 -13.39
N ILE A 18 7.21 46.91 -14.08
CA ILE A 18 6.27 45.98 -13.49
C ILE A 18 7.08 44.70 -13.22
N PHE A 19 7.52 44.52 -11.98
CA PHE A 19 8.03 43.24 -11.49
C PHE A 19 6.84 42.29 -11.42
N LEU A 20 6.45 41.73 -12.58
CA LEU A 20 5.66 40.51 -12.65
C LEU A 20 6.58 39.41 -12.13
N GLN A 21 6.66 39.26 -10.81
CA GLN A 21 7.09 38.01 -10.21
C GLN A 21 6.05 36.99 -10.63
N SER A 22 6.33 36.28 -11.72
CA SER A 22 5.63 35.04 -12.02
C SER A 22 5.85 34.14 -10.81
N LEU A 23 4.84 34.05 -9.96
CA LEU A 23 4.67 32.93 -9.03
C LEU A 23 4.55 31.70 -9.91
N GLN A 24 5.70 31.14 -10.30
CA GLN A 24 5.72 29.76 -10.74
C GLN A 24 5.29 28.97 -9.52
N ALA A 25 4.02 28.54 -9.51
CA ALA A 25 3.59 27.50 -8.63
C ALA A 25 4.53 26.33 -8.90
N ILE A 26 5.45 26.07 -7.97
CA ILE A 26 6.25 24.86 -7.99
C ILE A 26 5.21 23.76 -7.84
N ALA A 27 4.87 23.11 -8.95
CA ALA A 27 4.03 21.93 -8.92
C ALA A 27 4.71 20.98 -7.94
N ALA A 28 3.98 20.57 -6.90
CA ALA A 28 4.51 19.69 -5.87
C ALA A 28 5.16 18.48 -6.56
N GLU A 29 6.48 18.37 -6.40
CA GLU A 29 7.27 17.44 -7.18
C GLU A 29 6.96 16.01 -6.71
N TRP A 30 6.49 15.19 -7.64
CA TRP A 30 6.30 13.77 -7.40
C TRP A 30 7.64 13.14 -6.98
N ASN A 31 7.66 12.46 -5.84
CA ASN A 31 8.88 11.85 -5.34
C ASN A 31 9.20 10.56 -6.13
N PRO A 32 10.30 10.51 -6.89
CA PRO A 32 10.63 9.38 -7.75
C PRO A 32 11.01 8.11 -6.97
N VAL A 33 11.31 8.22 -5.66
CA VAL A 33 11.69 7.07 -4.81
C VAL A 33 10.57 6.03 -4.76
N ILE A 34 9.32 6.48 -4.67
CA ILE A 34 8.14 5.59 -4.63
C ILE A 34 7.70 5.13 -6.01
N GLU A 35 8.19 5.75 -7.09
CA GLU A 35 7.71 5.46 -8.44
C GLU A 35 7.97 4.02 -8.85
N GLY A 36 6.93 3.33 -9.33
CA GLY A 36 7.00 1.97 -9.85
C GLY A 36 5.94 1.02 -9.28
N ARG A 37 6.16 -0.28 -9.53
CA ARG A 37 5.35 -1.37 -9.02
C ARG A 37 6.03 -2.04 -7.82
N TRP A 38 5.22 -2.34 -6.83
CA TRP A 38 5.65 -2.89 -5.54
C TRP A 38 4.74 -4.06 -5.16
N GLU A 39 5.28 -4.99 -4.39
CA GLU A 39 4.57 -6.13 -3.82
C GLU A 39 4.76 -6.12 -2.31
N VAL A 40 3.71 -6.38 -1.54
CA VAL A 40 3.81 -6.59 -0.10
C VAL A 40 4.63 -7.85 0.17
N GLU A 41 5.79 -7.66 0.78
CA GLU A 41 6.66 -8.75 1.22
C GLU A 41 6.30 -9.22 2.62
N SER A 42 5.98 -8.29 3.53
CA SER A 42 5.60 -8.60 4.90
C SER A 42 4.62 -7.59 5.49
N VAL A 43 3.88 -8.05 6.49
CA VAL A 43 2.89 -7.27 7.24
C VAL A 43 3.34 -7.22 8.71
N HIS A 44 3.56 -6.01 9.21
CA HIS A 44 3.95 -5.75 10.59
C HIS A 44 2.75 -5.26 11.40
N LEU A 45 2.57 -5.84 12.59
CA LEU A 45 1.52 -5.50 13.54
C LEU A 45 2.12 -4.91 14.81
N ASN A 46 1.33 -4.13 15.54
CA ASN A 46 1.67 -3.79 16.92
C ASN A 46 1.54 -5.05 17.80
N ALA A 47 2.69 -5.57 18.27
CA ALA A 47 2.76 -6.76 19.11
C ALA A 47 2.19 -6.58 20.52
N ASP A 48 2.04 -5.34 20.96
CA ASP A 48 1.56 -4.97 22.30
C ASP A 48 0.13 -4.39 22.25
N ALA A 49 -0.53 -4.45 21.09
CA ALA A 49 -1.92 -4.08 20.96
C ALA A 49 -2.81 -5.07 21.72
N GLU A 50 -3.66 -4.55 22.61
CA GLU A 50 -4.60 -5.34 23.41
C GLU A 50 -5.94 -5.61 22.68
N TRP A 51 -6.14 -5.04 21.49
CA TRP A 51 -7.32 -5.29 20.65
C TRP A 51 -7.04 -6.39 19.63
N THR A 52 -8.10 -7.07 19.16
CA THR A 52 -7.99 -8.02 18.06
C THR A 52 -7.68 -7.27 16.76
N PRO A 53 -6.51 -7.47 16.15
CA PRO A 53 -6.16 -6.76 14.93
C PRO A 53 -7.01 -7.25 13.75
N SER A 54 -7.31 -6.36 12.80
CA SER A 54 -8.06 -6.73 11.59
C SER A 54 -7.29 -7.70 10.70
N TYR A 55 -5.96 -7.64 10.75
CA TYR A 55 -5.01 -8.45 9.99
C TYR A 55 -4.07 -9.22 10.93
N GLY A 56 -3.63 -10.40 10.50
CA GLY A 56 -2.59 -11.19 11.16
C GLY A 56 -1.16 -10.83 10.71
N TRP A 57 -0.15 -11.37 11.40
CA TRP A 57 1.23 -11.31 10.94
C TRP A 57 1.35 -11.99 9.58
N ASN A 58 1.92 -11.29 8.58
CA ASN A 58 1.98 -11.78 7.20
C ASN A 58 0.64 -12.30 6.67
N ASP A 59 -0.44 -11.58 6.97
CA ASP A 59 -1.79 -11.95 6.56
C ASP A 59 -1.86 -12.21 5.04
N PRO A 60 -2.33 -13.40 4.60
CA PRO A 60 -2.41 -13.74 3.17
C PRO A 60 -3.29 -12.80 2.34
N ARG A 61 -4.19 -12.04 2.97
CA ARG A 61 -5.00 -11.01 2.28
C ARG A 61 -4.18 -9.79 1.87
N LEU A 62 -3.03 -9.57 2.52
CA LEU A 62 -2.12 -8.44 2.26
C LEU A 62 -0.81 -8.88 1.62
N VAL A 63 -0.21 -10.00 2.05
CA VAL A 63 1.04 -10.50 1.45
C VAL A 63 0.82 -10.82 -0.03
N GLY A 64 1.75 -10.35 -0.87
CA GLY A 64 1.66 -10.51 -2.32
C GLY A 64 0.77 -9.47 -3.01
N ARG A 65 0.08 -8.59 -2.27
CA ARG A 65 -0.69 -7.50 -2.90
C ARG A 65 0.21 -6.52 -3.61
N LEU A 66 -0.24 -6.04 -4.76
CA LEU A 66 0.46 -5.11 -5.61
C LEU A 66 0.08 -3.68 -5.27
N PHE A 67 1.07 -2.79 -5.35
CA PHE A 67 0.91 -1.35 -5.30
C PHE A 67 1.60 -0.73 -6.51
N VAL A 68 0.93 0.19 -7.18
CA VAL A 68 1.47 0.96 -8.29
C VAL A 68 1.40 2.43 -7.90
N PHE A 69 2.57 3.07 -7.87
CA PHE A 69 2.73 4.49 -7.61
C PHE A 69 3.35 5.14 -8.84
N LYS A 70 2.60 6.01 -9.50
CA LYS A 70 3.03 6.83 -10.63
C LYS A 70 2.43 8.22 -10.51
N LYS A 71 3.04 9.20 -11.20
CA LYS A 71 2.58 10.60 -11.27
C LYS A 71 1.09 10.77 -11.59
N ASN A 72 0.52 9.84 -12.36
CA ASN A 72 -0.87 9.86 -12.82
C ASN A 72 -1.69 8.64 -12.41
N GLN A 73 -1.13 7.74 -11.59
CA GLN A 73 -1.81 6.51 -11.20
C GLN A 73 -1.36 6.05 -9.81
N ILE A 74 -2.32 6.01 -8.89
CA ILE A 74 -2.22 5.19 -7.67
C ILE A 74 -3.20 4.04 -7.80
N TRP A 75 -2.71 2.82 -7.62
CA TRP A 75 -3.55 1.63 -7.69
C TRP A 75 -3.01 0.53 -6.77
N THR A 76 -3.91 -0.24 -6.18
CA THR A 76 -3.57 -1.47 -5.47
C THR A 76 -4.66 -2.52 -5.64
N ASP A 77 -4.28 -3.79 -5.54
CA ASP A 77 -5.20 -4.93 -5.45
C ASP A 77 -5.47 -5.36 -4.00
N ALA A 78 -4.96 -4.62 -3.00
CA ALA A 78 -5.29 -4.79 -1.59
C ALA A 78 -6.78 -4.43 -1.31
N PRO A 79 -7.39 -4.98 -0.23
CA PRO A 79 -8.83 -4.82 0.02
C PRO A 79 -9.31 -3.37 0.11
N GLU A 80 -8.51 -2.46 0.68
CA GLU A 80 -8.86 -1.04 0.88
C GLU A 80 -8.39 -0.13 -0.27
N ASN A 81 -8.45 -0.62 -1.51
CA ASN A 81 -8.15 0.19 -2.68
C ASN A 81 -9.11 1.40 -2.78
N GLN A 82 -8.55 2.58 -2.98
CA GLN A 82 -9.29 3.82 -3.17
C GLN A 82 -8.72 4.56 -4.38
N SER A 83 -9.61 5.01 -5.28
CA SER A 83 -9.23 5.84 -6.42
C SER A 83 -8.65 7.17 -5.96
N CYS A 84 -7.58 7.63 -6.62
CA CYS A 84 -6.92 8.89 -6.32
C CYS A 84 -6.84 9.76 -7.59
N ALA A 85 -7.50 10.91 -7.58
CA ALA A 85 -7.38 11.93 -8.63
C ALA A 85 -6.47 13.07 -8.15
N GLU A 86 -5.93 13.86 -9.09
CA GLU A 86 -5.07 15.02 -8.78
C GLU A 86 -3.87 14.65 -7.88
N ILE A 87 -3.17 13.60 -8.28
CA ILE A 87 -2.09 12.99 -7.50
C ILE A 87 -0.93 13.98 -7.35
N ASN A 88 -0.53 14.20 -6.11
CA ASN A 88 0.69 14.92 -5.77
C ASN A 88 1.36 14.28 -4.54
N SER A 89 2.62 14.61 -4.29
CA SER A 89 3.34 14.13 -3.10
C SER A 89 4.08 15.25 -2.39
N LYS A 90 4.22 15.10 -1.08
CA LYS A 90 5.09 15.94 -0.25
C LYS A 90 6.09 15.06 0.50
N THR A 91 7.29 15.59 0.67
CA THR A 91 8.35 14.94 1.44
C THR A 91 8.66 15.78 2.67
N SER A 92 8.76 15.16 3.83
CA SER A 92 9.14 15.79 5.09
C SER A 92 10.10 14.89 5.86
N GLN A 93 11.02 15.48 6.62
CA GLN A 93 11.97 14.71 7.42
C GLN A 93 11.50 14.61 8.88
N THR A 94 11.61 13.42 9.46
CA THR A 94 11.40 13.16 10.90
C THR A 94 12.20 11.94 11.34
N SER A 95 12.15 11.57 12.62
CA SER A 95 12.67 10.28 13.09
C SER A 95 11.63 9.17 12.90
N LEU A 96 12.06 7.92 12.68
CA LEU A 96 11.14 6.79 12.57
C LEU A 96 10.23 6.64 13.80
N ARG A 97 10.77 6.85 15.00
CA ARG A 97 9.99 6.79 16.23
C ARG A 97 8.91 7.85 16.26
N GLU A 98 9.25 9.09 15.91
CA GLU A 98 8.29 10.20 15.89
C GLU A 98 7.21 10.00 14.82
N LEU A 99 7.59 9.47 13.65
CA LEU A 99 6.62 9.11 12.60
C LEU A 99 5.59 8.11 13.12
N ILE A 100 6.03 7.04 13.79
CA ILE A 100 5.13 6.00 14.29
C ILE A 100 4.30 6.52 15.47
N SER A 101 4.90 7.23 16.44
CA SER A 101 4.20 7.72 17.64
C SER A 101 3.12 8.74 17.32
N SER A 102 3.36 9.61 16.33
CA SER A 102 2.45 10.68 15.92
C SER A 102 1.34 10.23 14.97
N SER A 103 1.50 9.08 14.29
CA SER A 103 0.56 8.60 13.27
C SER A 103 -0.20 7.33 13.67
N MET A 104 0.46 6.34 14.28
CA MET A 104 -0.13 5.04 14.62
C MET A 104 -0.86 5.08 15.97
N SER A 105 -1.87 4.23 16.17
CA SER A 105 -2.62 4.18 17.43
C SER A 105 -1.75 3.74 18.61
N GLY A 106 -2.03 4.30 19.80
CA GLY A 106 -1.41 3.86 21.05
C GLY A 106 -2.09 2.60 21.63
N PHE A 107 -1.59 2.11 22.76
CA PHE A 107 -2.11 0.91 23.44
C PHE A 107 -2.07 1.07 24.97
N GLY A 108 -2.81 0.22 25.69
CA GLY A 108 -2.88 0.23 27.16
C GLY A 108 -3.74 1.36 27.77
N ASN A 109 -3.86 1.33 29.10
CA ASN A 109 -4.54 2.36 29.90
C ASN A 109 -3.69 2.74 31.14
N PRO A 110 -3.08 3.94 31.19
CA PRO A 110 -3.18 5.03 30.23
C PRO A 110 -2.48 4.72 28.89
N ALA A 111 -2.91 5.39 27.82
CA ALA A 111 -2.43 5.12 26.47
C ALA A 111 -0.92 5.42 26.31
N ILE A 112 -0.18 4.43 25.84
CA ILE A 112 1.24 4.50 25.48
C ILE A 112 1.32 4.61 23.95
N ASN A 113 2.14 5.53 23.45
CA ASN A 113 2.36 5.65 22.01
C ASN A 113 3.17 4.47 21.47
N ALA A 114 2.73 3.92 20.34
CA ALA A 114 3.48 2.91 19.62
C ALA A 114 4.79 3.49 19.04
N THR A 115 5.75 2.59 18.87
CA THR A 115 7.10 2.85 18.37
C THR A 115 7.50 1.74 17.39
N GLU A 116 8.62 1.90 16.71
CA GLU A 116 9.18 0.92 15.77
C GLU A 116 9.34 -0.48 16.38
N LYS A 117 9.63 -0.55 17.69
CA LYS A 117 9.83 -1.80 18.41
C LYS A 117 8.54 -2.60 18.54
N ASN A 118 7.42 -1.92 18.80
CA ASN A 118 6.12 -2.55 18.92
C ASN A 118 5.73 -3.23 17.58
N TYR A 119 6.17 -2.65 16.47
CA TYR A 119 5.98 -3.19 15.12
C TYR A 119 7.05 -4.19 14.67
N LYS A 120 8.02 -4.54 15.52
CA LYS A 120 9.17 -5.41 15.19
C LYS A 120 9.94 -4.95 13.94
N ILE A 121 10.03 -3.64 13.74
CA ILE A 121 10.81 -3.04 12.65
C ILE A 121 12.27 -2.96 13.07
N ASP A 122 13.16 -3.61 12.31
CA ASP A 122 14.61 -3.62 12.56
C ASP A 122 15.31 -2.38 11.98
N ILE A 123 14.82 -1.21 12.37
CA ILE A 123 15.42 0.10 12.05
C ILE A 123 15.44 0.89 13.35
N PRO A 124 16.58 1.48 13.77
CA PRO A 124 16.63 2.29 14.98
C PRO A 124 15.59 3.43 14.93
N GLY A 125 14.81 3.61 15.99
CA GLY A 125 13.80 4.67 16.04
C GLY A 125 14.35 6.09 15.89
N SER A 126 15.64 6.29 16.20
CA SER A 126 16.36 7.56 16.00
C SER A 126 16.76 7.84 14.56
N THR A 127 16.61 6.87 13.65
CA THR A 127 16.96 7.04 12.23
C THR A 127 16.08 8.13 11.61
N ALA A 128 16.72 9.11 10.98
CA ALA A 128 16.03 10.13 10.20
C ALA A 128 15.50 9.49 8.91
N VAL A 129 14.23 9.77 8.60
CA VAL A 129 13.54 9.23 7.42
C VAL A 129 12.91 10.36 6.62
N ASP A 130 13.04 10.26 5.30
CA ASP A 130 12.32 11.12 4.36
C ASP A 130 10.94 10.52 4.10
N VAL A 131 9.94 11.09 4.78
CA VAL A 131 8.56 10.62 4.76
C VAL A 131 7.85 11.21 3.56
N ILE A 132 7.34 10.32 2.72
CA ILE A 132 6.62 10.64 1.50
C ILE A 132 5.13 10.43 1.76
N ARG A 133 4.36 11.51 1.62
CA ARG A 133 2.91 11.50 1.72
C ARG A 133 2.31 11.79 0.35
N VAL A 134 1.38 10.95 -0.07
CA VAL A 134 0.61 11.15 -1.31
C VAL A 134 -0.71 11.83 -0.97
N PHE A 135 -1.14 12.74 -1.83
CA PHE A 135 -2.41 13.45 -1.73
C PHE A 135 -3.24 13.22 -2.99
N CYS A 136 -4.54 13.13 -2.80
CA CYS A 136 -5.57 13.10 -3.85
C CYS A 136 -6.31 14.44 -3.80
N GLY A 137 -5.91 15.37 -4.67
CA GLY A 137 -6.27 16.79 -4.54
C GLY A 137 -5.71 17.37 -3.25
N ALA A 138 -6.58 17.92 -2.39
CA ALA A 138 -6.21 18.50 -1.10
C ALA A 138 -6.15 17.48 0.05
N GLN A 139 -6.68 16.26 -0.14
CA GLN A 139 -6.81 15.27 0.92
C GLN A 139 -5.65 14.27 0.89
N PRO A 140 -5.14 13.82 2.05
CA PRO A 140 -4.16 12.75 2.08
C PRO A 140 -4.76 11.45 1.50
N TRP A 141 -3.96 10.71 0.73
CA TRP A 141 -4.35 9.38 0.26
C TRP A 141 -4.54 8.45 1.47
N GLN A 142 -5.62 7.67 1.45
CA GLN A 142 -6.07 6.88 2.59
C GLN A 142 -6.29 7.71 3.86
N GLY A 143 -6.89 8.91 3.71
CA GLY A 143 -7.06 9.89 4.79
C GLY A 143 -7.82 9.42 6.02
N SER A 144 -8.56 8.31 5.96
CA SER A 144 -9.19 7.67 7.12
C SER A 144 -8.22 6.91 8.04
N LEU A 145 -6.97 6.70 7.62
CA LEU A 145 -5.93 6.12 8.49
C LEU A 145 -5.53 7.14 9.56
N GLY A 146 -5.69 6.82 10.84
CA GLY A 146 -5.30 7.69 11.95
C GLY A 146 -6.40 7.88 12.98
N ALA A 147 -6.02 7.93 14.25
CA ALA A 147 -6.90 8.40 15.31
C ALA A 147 -7.23 9.89 15.10
N SER A 148 -8.37 10.35 15.61
CA SER A 148 -8.86 11.73 15.41
C SER A 148 -7.90 12.84 15.86
N ASN A 149 -6.96 12.51 16.76
CA ASN A 149 -5.94 13.40 17.30
C ASN A 149 -4.52 13.12 16.75
N LYS A 150 -4.38 12.26 15.74
CA LYS A 150 -3.09 11.85 15.17
C LYS A 150 -3.00 12.21 13.69
N GLU A 151 -1.79 12.14 13.14
CA GLU A 151 -1.59 12.41 11.73
C GLU A 151 -2.37 11.42 10.86
N SER A 152 -3.22 11.95 10.00
CA SER A 152 -4.07 11.16 9.10
C SER A 152 -3.34 10.73 7.82
N GLY A 153 -3.83 9.68 7.17
CA GLY A 153 -3.35 9.25 5.85
C GLY A 153 -2.23 8.22 5.87
N ALA A 154 -1.99 7.64 4.70
CA ALA A 154 -0.84 6.78 4.46
C ALA A 154 0.46 7.61 4.39
N TRP A 155 1.53 7.04 4.93
CA TRP A 155 2.89 7.55 4.75
C TRP A 155 3.76 6.43 4.20
N MET A 156 4.82 6.82 3.51
CA MET A 156 5.83 5.91 2.99
C MET A 156 7.24 6.43 3.26
N PHE A 157 8.20 5.53 3.41
CA PHE A 157 9.61 5.90 3.31
C PHE A 157 10.42 4.71 2.78
N SER A 158 11.59 4.98 2.21
CA SER A 158 12.49 3.96 1.66
C SER A 158 13.62 3.69 2.63
N PRO A 159 13.61 2.56 3.38
CA PRO A 159 14.72 2.24 4.30
C PRO A 159 16.00 1.83 3.55
N SER A 160 15.86 1.33 2.32
CA SER A 160 16.96 0.89 1.46
C SER A 160 16.46 0.76 0.02
N SER A 161 17.39 0.67 -0.92
CA SER A 161 17.05 0.55 -2.35
C SER A 161 16.13 -0.65 -2.60
N GLY A 162 14.99 -0.41 -3.25
CA GLY A 162 14.02 -1.45 -3.60
C GLY A 162 13.12 -1.91 -2.45
N LYS A 163 13.12 -1.19 -1.31
CA LYS A 163 12.19 -1.39 -0.20
C LYS A 163 11.39 -0.13 0.08
N LEU A 164 10.13 -0.29 0.48
CA LEU A 164 9.33 0.76 1.09
C LEU A 164 8.68 0.25 2.36
N LEU A 165 8.59 1.08 3.39
CA LEU A 165 7.60 0.90 4.43
C LEU A 165 6.39 1.75 4.09
N LEU A 166 5.18 1.19 4.25
CA LEU A 166 3.90 1.84 3.97
C LEU A 166 2.98 1.63 5.16
N ARG A 167 2.44 2.71 5.71
CA ARG A 167 1.31 2.61 6.65
C ARG A 167 0.06 2.13 5.91
N TRP A 168 -0.64 1.15 6.49
CA TRP A 168 -1.87 0.60 5.93
C TRP A 168 -2.96 0.38 6.99
N TYR A 169 -4.12 -0.11 6.55
CA TYR A 169 -5.28 -0.36 7.39
C TYR A 169 -5.04 -1.44 8.44
N GLY A 170 -5.89 -1.44 9.47
CA GLY A 170 -5.79 -2.38 10.59
C GLY A 170 -4.59 -2.12 11.50
N GLU A 171 -4.13 -0.87 11.56
CA GLU A 171 -2.92 -0.46 12.30
C GLU A 171 -1.69 -1.26 11.87
N THR A 172 -1.55 -1.52 10.56
CA THR A 172 -0.43 -2.28 10.01
C THR A 172 0.61 -1.38 9.35
N ILE A 173 1.86 -1.87 9.34
CA ILE A 173 2.94 -1.31 8.52
C ILE A 173 3.36 -2.40 7.53
N LEU A 174 3.33 -2.11 6.24
CA LEU A 174 3.70 -3.05 5.19
C LEU A 174 5.15 -2.80 4.80
N THR A 175 5.95 -3.85 4.68
CA THR A 175 7.19 -3.78 3.90
C THR A 175 6.88 -4.20 2.48
N LEU A 176 7.10 -3.28 1.54
CA LEU A 176 6.98 -3.53 0.13
C LEU A 176 8.36 -3.78 -0.48
N LYS A 177 8.42 -4.70 -1.43
CA LYS A 177 9.59 -4.92 -2.29
C LYS A 177 9.28 -4.47 -3.71
N ARG A 178 10.26 -3.91 -4.40
CA ARG A 178 10.12 -3.48 -5.80
C ARG A 178 9.92 -4.68 -6.72
N VAL A 179 8.90 -4.62 -7.56
CA VAL A 179 8.65 -5.60 -8.63
C VAL A 179 9.32 -5.11 -9.89
N ARG A 180 10.18 -5.95 -10.48
CA ARG A 180 10.85 -5.65 -11.76
C ARG A 180 9.88 -5.84 -12.92
N ASP A 181 10.07 -5.11 -14.01
CA ASP A 181 9.18 -5.18 -15.18
C ASP A 181 9.11 -6.58 -15.82
N ASN A 182 10.18 -7.36 -15.67
CA ASN A 182 10.28 -8.74 -16.18
C ASN A 182 10.01 -9.81 -15.11
N ALA A 183 9.43 -9.44 -13.97
CA ALA A 183 9.11 -10.40 -12.92
C ALA A 183 8.12 -11.45 -13.45
N LYS A 184 8.50 -12.72 -13.32
CA LYS A 184 7.70 -13.83 -13.82
C LYS A 184 6.60 -14.21 -12.81
N PRO A 185 5.37 -14.49 -13.27
CA PRO A 185 4.36 -15.11 -12.44
C PRO A 185 4.89 -16.41 -11.81
N ASN A 186 4.54 -16.63 -10.54
CA ASN A 186 4.96 -17.79 -9.79
C ASN A 186 3.79 -18.16 -8.87
N PRO A 187 2.84 -18.99 -9.31
CA PRO A 187 1.72 -19.43 -8.49
C PRO A 187 2.14 -20.51 -7.47
N SER A 188 1.20 -21.07 -6.73
CA SER A 188 1.45 -22.15 -5.76
C SER A 188 1.70 -23.51 -6.41
N PHE A 189 1.47 -23.63 -7.72
CA PHE A 189 1.63 -24.84 -8.50
C PHE A 189 2.66 -24.65 -9.64
N ASN A 190 3.09 -25.76 -10.25
CA ASN A 190 4.05 -25.73 -11.36
C ASN A 190 3.35 -25.38 -12.69
N CYS A 191 3.66 -24.21 -13.25
CA CYS A 191 3.08 -23.75 -14.52
C CYS A 191 3.32 -24.69 -15.71
N ASN A 192 4.42 -25.45 -15.72
CA ASN A 192 4.68 -26.43 -16.79
C ASN A 192 3.74 -27.64 -16.73
N LYS A 193 2.99 -27.78 -15.63
CA LYS A 193 2.00 -28.84 -15.41
C LYS A 193 0.57 -28.31 -15.43
N ALA A 194 0.35 -27.04 -15.75
CA ALA A 194 -0.98 -26.45 -15.89
C ALA A 194 -1.76 -27.21 -16.98
N LYS A 195 -3.00 -27.60 -16.66
CA LYS A 195 -3.88 -28.33 -17.59
C LYS A 195 -5.18 -27.60 -17.85
N SER A 196 -5.68 -26.86 -16.88
CA SER A 196 -6.93 -26.09 -17.01
C SER A 196 -6.67 -24.71 -17.60
N GLU A 197 -7.69 -24.13 -18.24
CA GLU A 197 -7.63 -22.75 -18.75
C GLU A 197 -7.32 -21.75 -17.63
N VAL A 198 -7.93 -21.93 -16.46
CA VAL A 198 -7.68 -21.10 -15.27
C VAL A 198 -6.22 -21.19 -14.82
N GLU A 199 -5.63 -22.38 -14.77
CA GLU A 199 -4.22 -22.53 -14.38
C GLU A 199 -3.27 -21.84 -15.39
N MET A 200 -3.56 -21.94 -16.69
CA MET A 200 -2.80 -21.25 -17.72
C MET A 200 -2.92 -19.72 -17.58
N GLU A 201 -4.13 -19.22 -17.30
CA GLU A 201 -4.38 -17.79 -17.07
C GLU A 201 -3.63 -17.28 -15.82
N ILE A 202 -3.68 -18.04 -14.72
CA ILE A 202 -2.92 -17.75 -13.49
C ILE A 202 -1.41 -17.70 -13.80
N CYS A 203 -0.89 -18.63 -14.59
CA CYS A 203 0.52 -18.66 -14.98
C CYS A 203 0.95 -17.52 -15.92
N GLY A 204 0.01 -16.88 -16.60
CA GLY A 204 0.25 -15.69 -17.42
C GLY A 204 0.21 -14.38 -16.65
N SER A 205 -0.37 -14.36 -15.45
CA SER A 205 -0.64 -13.14 -14.70
C SER A 205 0.07 -13.11 -13.34
N TYR A 206 0.88 -12.07 -13.12
CA TYR A 206 1.59 -11.86 -11.84
C TYR A 206 0.61 -11.69 -10.68
N GLU A 207 -0.46 -10.91 -10.90
CA GLU A 207 -1.50 -10.66 -9.90
C GLU A 207 -2.23 -11.95 -9.53
N LEU A 208 -2.72 -12.71 -10.52
CA LEU A 208 -3.44 -13.96 -10.28
C LEU A 208 -2.53 -15.01 -9.63
N SER A 209 -1.26 -15.10 -10.05
CA SER A 209 -0.28 -15.97 -9.40
C SER A 209 -0.05 -15.61 -7.93
N SER A 210 -0.04 -14.31 -7.61
CA SER A 210 0.08 -13.85 -6.24
C SER A 210 -1.15 -14.21 -5.40
N PHE A 211 -2.35 -14.02 -5.95
CA PHE A 211 -3.60 -14.43 -5.28
C PHE A 211 -3.71 -15.95 -5.10
N ASP A 212 -3.28 -16.75 -6.09
CA ASP A 212 -3.22 -18.21 -5.97
C ASP A 212 -2.34 -18.65 -4.79
N LYS A 213 -1.17 -18.03 -4.64
CA LYS A 213 -0.30 -18.23 -3.46
C LYS A 213 -1.00 -17.85 -2.17
N SER A 214 -1.62 -16.67 -2.10
CA SER A 214 -2.35 -16.23 -0.92
C SER A 214 -3.41 -17.26 -0.49
N VAL A 215 -4.20 -17.79 -1.44
CA VAL A 215 -5.22 -18.80 -1.13
C VAL A 215 -4.59 -20.10 -0.65
N ALA A 216 -3.52 -20.57 -1.29
CA ALA A 216 -2.81 -21.78 -0.88
C ALA A 216 -2.19 -21.66 0.51
N THR A 217 -1.60 -20.51 0.84
CA THR A 217 -1.04 -20.22 2.16
C THR A 217 -2.14 -20.17 3.22
N SER A 218 -3.24 -19.45 2.97
CA SER A 218 -4.36 -19.33 3.91
C SER A 218 -5.01 -20.70 4.18
N PHE A 219 -5.20 -21.53 3.15
CA PHE A 219 -5.71 -22.88 3.33
C PHE A 219 -4.74 -23.77 4.12
N SER A 220 -3.44 -23.68 3.85
CA SER A 220 -2.42 -24.43 4.61
C SER A 220 -2.44 -24.06 6.10
N GLN A 221 -2.53 -22.76 6.42
CA GLN A 221 -2.63 -22.26 7.79
C GLN A 221 -3.88 -22.81 8.52
N LEU A 222 -5.04 -22.79 7.85
CA LEU A 222 -6.28 -23.37 8.41
C LEU A 222 -6.11 -24.87 8.72
N ILE A 223 -5.48 -25.63 7.82
CA ILE A 223 -5.24 -27.06 8.02
C ILE A 223 -4.27 -27.30 9.19
N GLU A 224 -3.22 -26.51 9.30
CA GLU A 224 -2.27 -26.59 10.43
C GLU A 224 -2.94 -26.27 11.76
N GLN A 225 -3.74 -25.21 11.82
CA GLN A 225 -4.51 -24.83 13.00
C GLN A 225 -5.43 -25.96 13.46
N ARG A 226 -6.24 -26.51 12.56
CA ARG A 226 -7.16 -27.61 12.87
C ARG A 226 -6.46 -28.87 13.32
N LYS A 227 -5.32 -29.22 12.69
CA LYS A 227 -4.48 -30.34 13.12
C LYS A 227 -4.00 -30.16 14.56
N SER A 228 -3.51 -28.97 14.90
CA SER A 228 -3.05 -28.65 16.26
C SER A 228 -4.18 -28.67 17.29
N ALA A 229 -5.42 -28.35 16.87
CA ALA A 229 -6.61 -28.45 17.70
C ALA A 229 -7.22 -29.87 17.78
N GLY A 230 -6.71 -30.83 17.01
CA GLY A 230 -7.27 -32.19 16.94
C GLY A 230 -8.61 -32.28 16.19
N GLU A 231 -8.92 -31.30 15.36
CA GLU A 231 -10.19 -31.23 14.61
C GLU A 231 -10.15 -32.05 13.31
N SER A 232 -11.34 -32.41 12.81
CA SER A 232 -11.48 -33.04 11.50
C SER A 232 -11.11 -32.08 10.37
N LEU A 233 -10.43 -32.61 9.35
CA LEU A 233 -10.02 -31.85 8.15
C LEU A 233 -10.96 -32.07 6.96
N GLY A 234 -11.87 -33.06 7.05
CA GLY A 234 -12.63 -33.55 5.90
C GLY A 234 -13.52 -32.49 5.27
N ASP A 235 -14.18 -31.69 6.09
CA ASP A 235 -15.03 -30.58 5.66
C ASP A 235 -14.21 -29.45 5.02
N ALA A 236 -13.07 -29.05 5.61
CA ALA A 236 -12.20 -28.02 5.04
C ALA A 236 -11.66 -28.43 3.66
N ILE A 237 -11.19 -29.67 3.54
CA ILE A 237 -10.69 -30.23 2.27
C ILE A 237 -11.83 -30.33 1.23
N GLY A 238 -13.01 -30.80 1.64
CA GLY A 238 -14.19 -30.87 0.77
C GLY A 238 -14.57 -29.50 0.21
N GLN A 239 -14.71 -28.51 1.09
CA GLN A 239 -15.06 -27.14 0.72
C GLN A 239 -14.01 -26.48 -0.20
N GLN A 240 -12.73 -26.75 0.02
CA GLN A 240 -11.66 -26.24 -0.85
C GLN A 240 -11.72 -26.86 -2.25
N ARG A 241 -12.03 -28.16 -2.36
CA ARG A 241 -12.22 -28.83 -3.66
C ARG A 241 -13.44 -28.32 -4.41
N GLU A 242 -14.55 -28.10 -3.71
CA GLU A 242 -15.75 -27.48 -4.28
C GLU A 242 -15.46 -26.08 -4.79
N TRP A 243 -14.72 -25.27 -4.02
CA TRP A 243 -14.29 -23.94 -4.46
C TRP A 243 -13.41 -24.02 -5.73
N LEU A 244 -12.43 -24.93 -5.79
CA LEU A 244 -11.61 -25.12 -6.99
C LEU A 244 -12.46 -25.47 -8.21
N SER A 245 -13.46 -26.33 -8.06
CA SER A 245 -14.40 -26.67 -9.14
C SER A 245 -15.18 -25.45 -9.62
N LYS A 246 -15.68 -24.61 -8.69
CA LYS A 246 -16.40 -23.37 -9.02
C LYS A 246 -15.48 -22.34 -9.71
N ARG A 247 -14.29 -22.11 -9.18
CA ARG A 247 -13.28 -21.21 -9.77
C ARG A 247 -12.95 -21.63 -11.20
N ASN A 248 -12.82 -22.94 -11.46
CA ASN A 248 -12.48 -23.46 -12.78
C ASN A 248 -13.56 -23.18 -13.85
N LEU A 249 -14.80 -22.82 -13.45
CA LEU A 249 -15.85 -22.39 -14.38
C LEU A 249 -15.57 -21.01 -15.01
N CYS A 250 -14.64 -20.22 -14.45
CA CYS A 250 -14.24 -18.93 -15.01
C CYS A 250 -13.49 -19.04 -16.35
N GLY A 251 -12.95 -20.21 -16.71
CA GLY A 251 -12.15 -20.37 -17.93
C GLY A 251 -10.93 -19.45 -17.96
N LYS A 252 -10.88 -18.51 -18.92
CA LYS A 252 -9.81 -17.50 -19.06
C LYS A 252 -10.21 -16.11 -18.56
N ASP A 253 -11.37 -15.97 -17.91
CA ASP A 253 -11.80 -14.67 -17.38
C ASP A 253 -10.99 -14.33 -16.12
N ALA A 254 -9.96 -13.50 -16.30
CA ALA A 254 -9.07 -13.06 -15.22
C ALA A 254 -9.82 -12.34 -14.10
N THR A 255 -10.87 -11.56 -14.40
CA THR A 255 -11.66 -10.86 -13.39
C THR A 255 -12.48 -11.85 -12.57
N CYS A 256 -13.14 -12.81 -13.23
CA CYS A 256 -13.86 -13.90 -12.54
C CYS A 256 -12.93 -14.71 -11.62
N ILE A 257 -11.74 -15.08 -12.11
CA ILE A 257 -10.74 -15.83 -11.32
C ILE A 257 -10.32 -15.02 -10.09
N LEU A 258 -10.00 -13.74 -10.29
CA LEU A 258 -9.58 -12.82 -9.24
C LEU A 258 -10.64 -12.67 -8.15
N ASP A 259 -11.89 -12.44 -8.53
CA ASP A 259 -13.00 -12.28 -7.59
C ASP A 259 -13.27 -13.57 -6.82
N ALA A 260 -13.18 -14.74 -7.49
CA ALA A 260 -13.29 -16.04 -6.83
C ALA A 260 -12.17 -16.27 -5.80
N MET A 261 -10.94 -15.79 -6.07
CA MET A 261 -9.82 -15.89 -5.12
C MET A 261 -9.98 -14.93 -3.94
N LYS A 262 -10.39 -13.67 -4.18
CA LYS A 262 -10.67 -12.69 -3.11
C LYS A 262 -11.76 -13.20 -2.16
N ALA A 263 -12.87 -13.70 -2.71
CA ALA A 263 -13.95 -14.28 -1.91
C ALA A 263 -13.48 -15.48 -1.07
N GLN A 264 -12.60 -16.32 -1.63
CA GLN A 264 -12.07 -17.46 -0.91
C GLN A 264 -11.14 -17.06 0.23
N LEU A 265 -10.32 -16.03 0.05
CA LEU A 265 -9.47 -15.51 1.13
C LEU A 265 -10.30 -15.02 2.32
N LEU A 266 -11.40 -14.30 2.07
CA LEU A 266 -12.31 -13.87 3.14
C LEU A 266 -12.99 -15.06 3.83
N LYS A 267 -13.40 -16.07 3.05
CA LYS A 267 -13.98 -17.30 3.61
C LYS A 267 -12.99 -18.03 4.50
N LEU A 268 -11.75 -18.23 4.05
CA LEU A 268 -10.71 -18.93 4.81
C LEU A 268 -10.31 -18.19 6.08
N ASP A 269 -10.18 -16.86 6.04
CA ASP A 269 -9.97 -16.02 7.23
C ASP A 269 -11.12 -16.21 8.25
N GLY A 270 -12.37 -16.20 7.79
CA GLY A 270 -13.53 -16.45 8.66
C GLY A 270 -13.55 -17.86 9.27
N MET A 271 -13.04 -18.87 8.58
CA MET A 271 -12.95 -20.24 9.10
C MET A 271 -11.84 -20.42 10.14
N GLY A 272 -10.77 -19.62 10.07
CA GLY A 272 -9.64 -19.71 11.02
C GLY A 272 -9.84 -18.92 12.32
N ARG A 273 -10.82 -18.01 12.38
CA ARG A 273 -11.11 -17.20 13.59
C ARG A 273 -12.12 -17.85 14.56
N ASN A 274 -12.78 -18.93 14.15
CA ASN A 274 -13.71 -19.70 14.98
C ASN A 274 -12.97 -20.84 15.68
#